data_AF-A0A537AHN1-F1
#
_entry.id   AF-A0A537AHN1-F1
#
_cell.length_a   1.000
_cell.length_b   1.000
_cell.length_c   1.000
_cell.angle_alpha   90.00
_cell.angle_beta   90.00
_cell.angle_gamma   90.00
#
_symmetry.space_group_name_H-M   'P 1'
#
loop_
_entity.id
_entity.type
_entity.pdbx_description
1 polymer ?
#
loop_
_entity_poly.entity_id
_entity_poly.type
_entity_poly.pdbx_seq_one_letter_code
_entity_poly.pdbx_strand_id
1 'polypeptide(L)' 'LEELERRLRGRGQDTEEAIQRRLRDAREEISHVAEFDYVIINKEFEEARRDLMAVVRAVRLMLSRQSARHPEIFKSFS' A
#
# COMPACT_ATOMS: atom_id res chain seq x y z
N LEU A 1 2.26 2.63 16.67
CA LEU A 1 3.25 1.55 16.86
C LEU A 1 2.72 0.47 17.80
N GLU A 2 2.06 0.82 18.91
CA GLU A 2 1.47 -0.16 19.85
C GLU A 2 0.54 -1.20 19.18
N GLU A 3 -0.35 -0.78 18.28
CA GLU A 3 -1.22 -1.73 17.56
C GLU A 3 -0.44 -2.64 16.58
N LEU A 4 0.64 -2.15 15.98
CA LEU A 4 1.52 -2.95 15.13
C LEU A 4 2.27 -3.99 15.96
N GLU A 5 2.80 -3.59 17.12
CA GLU A 5 3.45 -4.49 18.07
C GLU A 5 2.48 -5.56 18.56
N ARG A 6 1.26 -5.17 18.96
CA ARG A 6 0.20 -6.10 19.37
C ARG A 6 -0.09 -7.15 18.31
N ARG A 7 -0.17 -6.75 17.04
CA ARG A 7 -0.41 -7.66 15.90
C ARG A 7 0.77 -8.59 15.64
N LEU A 8 2.01 -8.09 15.71
CA LEU A 8 3.21 -8.91 15.54
C LEU A 8 3.33 -9.96 16.64
N ARG A 9 3.14 -9.56 17.90
CA ARG A 9 3.11 -10.47 19.05
C ARG A 9 1.96 -11.47 18.98
N GLY A 10 0.78 -11.02 18.57
CA GLY A 10 -0.43 -11.86 18.47
C GLY A 10 -0.35 -12.96 17.41
N ARG A 11 0.56 -12.86 16.44
CA ARG A 11 0.80 -13.94 15.46
C ARG A 11 1.58 -15.11 16.03
N GLY A 12 2.34 -14.92 17.13
CA GLY A 12 3.11 -15.96 17.80
C GLY A 12 4.20 -16.64 16.96
N GLN A 13 4.52 -16.08 15.78
CA GLN A 13 5.43 -16.67 14.78
C GLN A 13 6.79 -15.95 14.70
N ASP A 14 6.91 -14.78 15.33
CA ASP A 14 8.11 -13.94 15.27
C ASP A 14 8.82 -13.95 16.64
N THR A 15 10.15 -14.02 16.65
CA THR A 15 10.94 -13.86 17.89
C THR A 15 10.93 -12.41 18.37
N GLU A 16 11.26 -12.18 19.64
CA GLU A 16 11.32 -10.83 20.21
C GLU A 16 12.26 -9.91 19.41
N GLU A 17 13.42 -10.43 18.98
CA GLU A 17 14.40 -9.68 18.19
C GLU A 17 13.85 -9.29 16.82
N ALA A 18 13.07 -10.18 16.19
CA ALA A 18 12.42 -9.91 14.91
C ALA A 18 11.32 -8.85 15.03
N ILE A 19 10.54 -8.89 16.12
CA ILE A 19 9.49 -7.90 16.43
C ILE A 19 10.11 -6.52 16.64
N GLN A 20 11.13 -6.42 17.50
CA GLN A 20 11.82 -5.15 17.76
C GLN A 20 12.45 -4.56 16.50
N ARG A 21 13.07 -5.41 15.66
CA ARG A 21 13.59 -4.97 14.36
C ARG A 21 12.49 -4.37 13.48
N ARG A 22 11.38 -5.09 13.28
CA ARG A 22 10.25 -4.59 12.46
C ARG A 22 9.62 -3.31 13.00
N LEU A 23 9.57 -3.13 14.31
CA LEU A 23 9.05 -1.90 14.92
C LEU A 23 9.97 -0.69 14.67
N ARG A 24 11.30 -0.89 14.68
CA ARG A 24 12.25 0.15 14.28
C ARG A 24 12.09 0.48 12.80
N ASP A 25 12.09 -0.54 11.94
CA ASP A 25 11.95 -0.37 10.49
C ASP A 25 10.65 0.39 10.16
N ALA A 26 9.53 0.02 10.80
CA ALA A 26 8.25 0.73 10.64
C ALA A 26 8.28 2.18 11.14
N ARG A 27 9.08 2.50 12.18
CA ARG A 27 9.24 3.88 12.66
C ARG A 27 10.03 4.73 11.67
N GLU A 28 11.07 4.16 11.06
CA GLU A 28 11.83 4.83 10.00
C GLU A 28 10.95 5.03 8.76
N GLU A 29 10.25 4.01 8.29
CA GLU A 29 9.34 4.12 7.14
C GLU A 29 8.26 5.20 7.32
N ILE A 30 7.68 5.32 8.53
CA ILE A 30 6.69 6.37 8.82
C ILE A 30 7.30 7.78 8.73
N SER A 31 8.59 7.96 9.03
CA SER A 31 9.24 9.27 8.90
C SER A 31 9.35 9.73 7.45
N HIS A 32 9.35 8.79 6.49
CA HIS A 32 9.38 9.05 5.06
C HIS A 32 7.99 9.03 4.40
N VAL A 33 6.90 9.05 5.19
CA VAL A 33 5.52 8.95 4.66
C VAL A 33 5.17 10.03 3.64
N ALA A 34 5.80 11.21 3.74
CA ALA A 34 5.58 12.33 2.83
C ALA A 34 6.07 12.07 1.39
N GLU A 35 6.87 11.02 1.17
CA GLU A 35 7.41 10.66 -0.14
C GLU A 35 6.44 9.78 -0.98
N PHE A 36 5.34 9.32 -0.39
CA PHE A 36 4.40 8.41 -1.04
C PHE A 36 3.17 9.15 -1.60
N ASP A 37 2.75 8.77 -2.81
CA ASP A 37 1.54 9.33 -3.44
C ASP A 37 0.23 8.89 -2.75
N TYR A 38 0.24 7.72 -2.09
CA TYR A 38 -0.93 7.14 -1.43
C TYR A 38 -0.53 6.47 -0.11
N VAL A 39 -1.35 6.68 0.92
CA VAL A 39 -1.20 6.06 2.24
C VAL A 39 -2.49 5.34 2.60
N ILE A 40 -2.39 4.03 2.94
CA ILE A 40 -3.54 3.21 3.34
C ILE A 40 -3.37 2.82 4.81
N ILE A 41 -4.35 3.18 5.63
CA ILE A 41 -4.34 2.90 7.06
C ILE A 41 -5.04 1.57 7.33
N ASN A 42 -4.27 0.51 7.59
CA ASN A 42 -4.81 -0.82 7.83
C ASN A 42 -5.33 -0.99 9.28
N LYS A 43 -6.43 -0.32 9.62
CA LYS A 43 -7.18 -0.55 10.87
C LYS A 43 -8.09 -1.76 10.72
N GLU A 44 -8.95 -1.75 9.72
CA GLU A 44 -9.86 -2.84 9.36
C GLU A 44 -9.45 -3.50 8.03
N PHE A 45 -9.32 -4.81 8.03
CA PHE A 45 -8.73 -5.54 6.90
C PHE A 45 -9.53 -5.37 5.60
N GLU A 46 -10.85 -5.51 5.67
CA GLU A 46 -11.72 -5.37 4.49
C GLU A 46 -11.81 -3.94 3.96
N GLU A 47 -11.58 -2.93 4.81
CA GLU A 47 -11.48 -1.54 4.38
C GLU A 47 -10.16 -1.29 3.67
N ALA A 48 -9.03 -1.66 4.29
CA ALA A 48 -7.71 -1.53 3.69
C ALA A 48 -7.58 -2.28 2.36
N ARG A 49 -8.22 -3.45 2.25
CA ARG A 49 -8.30 -4.21 0.99
C ARG A 49 -9.05 -3.44 -0.09
N ARG A 50 -10.17 -2.80 0.25
CA ARG A 50 -10.95 -1.97 -0.69
C ARG A 50 -10.15 -0.76 -1.14
N ASP A 51 -9.47 -0.08 -0.23
CA ASP A 51 -8.62 1.07 -0.54
C ASP A 51 -7.48 0.69 -1.48
N LEU A 52 -6.80 -0.43 -1.22
CA LEU A 52 -5.73 -0.93 -2.08
C LEU A 52 -6.24 -1.24 -3.49
N MET A 53 -7.38 -1.92 -3.60
CA MET A 53 -8.01 -2.20 -4.89
C MET A 53 -8.38 -0.91 -5.63
N ALA A 54 -8.86 0.11 -4.92
CA ALA A 54 -9.21 1.40 -5.49
C ALA A 54 -7.99 2.13 -6.06
N VAL A 55 -6.88 2.21 -5.31
CA VAL A 55 -5.62 2.82 -5.78
C VAL A 55 -5.10 2.12 -7.03
N VAL A 56 -5.02 0.78 -7.01
CA VAL A 56 -4.57 0.00 -8.17
C VAL A 56 -5.47 0.23 -9.38
N ARG A 57 -6.79 0.31 -9.17
CA ARG A 57 -7.75 0.59 -10.24
C ARG A 57 -7.56 1.99 -10.81
N ALA A 58 -7.42 3.01 -9.96
CA ALA A 58 -7.21 4.39 -10.40
C ALA A 58 -5.93 4.53 -11.24
N VAL A 59 -4.82 3.94 -10.79
CA VAL A 59 -3.54 3.95 -11.54
C VAL A 59 -3.68 3.26 -12.89
N ARG A 60 -4.45 2.18 -12.99
CA ARG A 60 -4.72 1.50 -14.27
C ARG A 60 -5.54 2.35 -15.24
N LEU A 61 -6.39 3.23 -14.73
CA LEU A 61 -7.26 4.10 -15.51
C LEU A 61 -6.59 5.41 -15.96
N MET A 62 -5.36 5.69 -15.52
CA MET A 62 -4.60 6.85 -15.99
C MET A 62 -4.49 6.86 -17.51
N LEU A 63 -4.63 8.05 -18.13
CA LEU A 63 -4.57 8.21 -19.59
C LEU A 63 -3.32 7.56 -20.19
N SER A 64 -2.14 7.81 -19.63
CA SER A 64 -0.88 7.22 -20.11
C SER A 64 -0.92 5.68 -20.15
N ARG A 65 -1.57 5.05 -19.17
CA ARG A 65 -1.73 3.59 -19.13
C ARG A 65 -2.83 3.09 -20.05
N GLN A 66 -3.97 3.77 -20.10
CA GLN A 66 -5.09 3.41 -20.97
C GLN A 66 -4.71 3.56 -22.45
N SER A 67 -4.01 4.62 -22.83
CA SER A 67 -3.52 4.83 -24.20
C SER A 67 -2.44 3.83 -24.60
N ALA A 68 -1.56 3.45 -23.67
CA ALA A 68 -0.58 2.40 -23.92
C ALA A 68 -1.23 1.01 -24.05
N ARG A 69 -2.30 0.73 -23.30
CA ARG A 69 -3.01 -0.55 -23.30
C ARG A 69 -3.96 -0.71 -24.48
N HIS A 70 -4.55 0.38 -24.95
CA HIS A 70 -5.56 0.40 -26.02
C HIS A 70 -5.18 1.35 -27.16
N PRO A 71 -3.97 1.25 -27.74
CA PRO A 71 -3.48 2.20 -28.73
C PRO A 71 -4.40 2.34 -29.96
N GLU A 72 -5.10 1.26 -30.33
CA GLU A 72 -6.06 1.22 -31.44
C GLU A 72 -7.25 2.19 -31.24
N ILE A 73 -7.78 2.27 -30.02
CA ILE A 73 -8.91 3.16 -29.70
C ILE A 73 -8.46 4.62 -29.79
N PHE A 74 -7.26 4.94 -29.31
CA PHE A 74 -6.81 6.33 -29.28
C PHE A 74 -6.30 6.82 -30.64
N LYS A 75 -5.75 5.94 -31.48
CA LYS A 75 -5.33 6.27 -32.85
C LYS A 75 -6.51 6.49 -33.81
N SER A 76 -7.70 5.95 -33.51
CA SER A 76 -8.88 6.18 -34.37
C SER A 76 -9.46 7.59 -34.26
N PHE A 77 -8.99 8.40 -33.30
CA PHE A 77 -9.43 9.79 -33.10
C PHE A 77 -8.36 10.84 -33.45
N SER A 78 -7.22 10.41 -34.02
CA SER A 78 -6.13 11.26 -34.52
C SER A 78 -6.09 11.25 -36.04
#